data_AF-A0A965QUF5-F1
#
_entry.id   AF-A0A965QUF5-F1
#
_cell.length_a   1.000
_cell.length_b   1.000
_cell.length_c   1.000
_cell.angle_alpha   90.00
_cell.angle_beta   90.00
_cell.angle_gamma   90.00
#
_symmetry.space_group_name_H-M   'P 1'
#
loop_
_entity.id
_entity.type
_entity.pdbx_description
1 polymer ?
#
loop_
_entity_poly.entity_id
_entity_poly.type
_entity_poly.pdbx_seq_one_letter_code
_entity_poly.pdbx_strand_id
1 'polypeptide(L)'
;CEGRTWRLAEDPQPGASGGGGSFMPALGDMLVEALDVPIGFVACGIGATSVREWLPKGERFPNPPTLEGNVRRLSDGGWESNGQPFAAFVARIKPLGPQGFRAVLWHQGESDANQADPTRTLAGPLYRASLEKVIRESRREIGWDAPWFVAQASYHVPGDEASPDIREAQASICRDGVALAGPDSDALKGDLREAGGKGVHFSAKGLREHATRWAEKILPWLRDGGR
;
A
#
# COMPACT_ATOMS: atom_id res chain seq x y z
N CYS A 1 -10.44 10.87 -4.55
CA CYS A 1 -10.02 12.25 -4.90
C CYS A 1 -8.70 12.19 -5.66
N GLU A 2 -8.48 13.04 -6.67
CA GLU A 2 -7.17 13.18 -7.37
C GLU A 2 -6.21 14.17 -6.67
N GLY A 3 -6.44 14.48 -5.39
CA GLY A 3 -5.61 15.36 -4.57
C GLY A 3 -5.93 16.86 -4.66
N ARG A 4 -6.87 17.28 -5.51
CA ARG A 4 -7.29 18.69 -5.66
C ARG A 4 -8.80 18.91 -5.74
N THR A 5 -9.57 17.89 -6.11
CA THR A 5 -11.04 17.95 -6.22
C THR A 5 -11.66 16.80 -5.44
N TRP A 6 -12.51 17.14 -4.47
CA TRP A 6 -13.23 16.17 -3.64
C TRP A 6 -14.54 15.75 -4.31
N ARG A 7 -14.85 14.46 -4.21
CA ARG A 7 -16.13 13.85 -4.61
C ARG A 7 -16.51 12.80 -3.58
N LEU A 8 -17.78 12.41 -3.55
CA LEU A 8 -18.23 11.27 -2.75
C LEU A 8 -17.41 10.02 -3.12
N ALA A 9 -17.03 9.23 -2.12
CA ALA A 9 -16.20 8.05 -2.30
C ALA A 9 -17.01 6.92 -2.96
N GLU A 10 -17.15 7.00 -4.28
CA GLU A 10 -17.78 5.97 -5.11
C GLU A 10 -16.71 5.27 -5.95
N ASP A 11 -16.70 3.93 -5.86
CA ASP A 11 -15.82 3.09 -6.66
C ASP A 11 -16.24 3.12 -8.15
N PRO A 12 -15.27 3.01 -9.08
CA PRO A 12 -13.84 2.94 -8.85
C PRO A 12 -13.24 4.28 -8.40
N GLN A 13 -12.31 4.24 -7.45
CA GLN A 13 -11.69 5.44 -6.89
C GLN A 13 -10.82 6.15 -7.93
N PRO A 14 -10.98 7.48 -8.11
CA PRO A 14 -10.20 8.21 -9.08
C PRO A 14 -8.76 8.33 -8.59
N GLY A 15 -7.81 8.18 -9.51
CA GLY A 15 -6.37 8.26 -9.22
C GLY A 15 -5.69 6.93 -8.91
N ALA A 16 -6.43 5.86 -8.59
CA ALA A 16 -5.91 4.49 -8.61
C ALA A 16 -6.02 3.89 -10.02
N SER A 17 -5.21 2.89 -10.35
CA SER A 17 -5.23 2.27 -11.68
C SER A 17 -6.25 1.12 -11.84
N GLY A 18 -6.85 0.67 -10.74
CA GLY A 18 -7.85 -0.42 -10.75
C GLY A 18 -9.25 0.08 -11.09
N GLY A 19 -10.02 -0.73 -11.84
CA GLY A 19 -11.40 -0.43 -12.22
C GLY A 19 -12.48 -1.07 -11.33
N GLY A 20 -12.08 -1.82 -10.30
CA GLY A 20 -12.98 -2.54 -9.39
C GLY A 20 -13.33 -1.77 -8.11
N GLY A 21 -13.93 -2.49 -7.16
CA GLY A 21 -14.24 -1.95 -5.83
C GLY A 21 -13.00 -1.76 -4.95
N SER A 22 -13.15 -0.99 -3.87
CA SER A 22 -12.11 -0.78 -2.86
C SER A 22 -12.66 -0.87 -1.44
N PHE A 23 -11.77 -0.88 -0.45
CA PHE A 23 -12.17 -0.82 0.97
C PHE A 23 -12.54 0.62 1.41
N MET A 24 -12.24 1.64 0.59
CA MET A 24 -12.31 3.04 0.99
C MET A 24 -13.73 3.54 1.29
N PRO A 25 -14.78 3.21 0.51
CA PRO A 25 -16.14 3.65 0.83
C PRO A 25 -16.61 3.10 2.18
N ALA A 26 -16.53 1.77 2.35
CA ALA A 26 -16.95 1.11 3.59
C ALA A 26 -16.14 1.58 4.80
N LEU A 27 -14.82 1.77 4.65
CA LEU A 27 -13.99 2.31 5.72
C LEU A 27 -14.39 3.76 6.04
N GLY A 28 -14.66 4.56 5.03
CA GLY A 28 -15.12 5.94 5.19
C GLY A 28 -16.39 6.03 6.01
N ASP A 29 -17.40 5.23 5.68
CA ASP A 29 -18.66 5.19 6.42
C ASP A 29 -18.42 4.85 7.90
N MET A 30 -17.62 3.82 8.18
CA MET A 30 -17.25 3.43 9.55
C MET A 30 -16.53 4.55 10.31
N LEU A 31 -15.60 5.24 9.65
CA LEU A 31 -14.84 6.33 10.28
C LEU A 31 -15.70 7.58 10.52
N VAL A 32 -16.59 7.93 9.58
CA VAL A 32 -17.55 9.04 9.74
C VAL A 32 -18.48 8.75 10.91
N GLU A 33 -19.08 7.55 10.96
CA GLU A 33 -19.96 7.14 12.06
C GLU A 33 -19.24 7.18 13.42
N ALA A 34 -17.98 6.76 13.47
CA ALA A 34 -17.23 6.64 14.71
C ALA A 34 -16.59 7.95 15.22
N LEU A 35 -16.36 8.93 14.34
CA LEU A 35 -15.61 10.16 14.64
C LEU A 35 -16.43 11.44 14.46
N ASP A 36 -17.60 11.36 13.82
CA ASP A 36 -18.49 12.49 13.54
C ASP A 36 -17.80 13.66 12.82
N VAL A 37 -16.90 13.33 11.89
CA VAL A 37 -16.19 14.31 11.04
C VAL A 37 -16.11 13.84 9.59
N PRO A 38 -16.02 14.75 8.61
CA PRO A 38 -15.80 14.38 7.22
C PRO A 38 -14.48 13.60 7.03
N ILE A 39 -14.54 12.50 6.30
CA ILE A 39 -13.39 11.65 5.99
C ILE A 39 -13.05 11.75 4.50
N GLY A 40 -11.78 11.99 4.20
CA GLY A 40 -11.27 12.08 2.83
C GLY A 40 -10.23 11.02 2.52
N PHE A 41 -10.42 10.27 1.44
CA PHE A 41 -9.41 9.36 0.89
C PHE A 41 -8.78 9.91 -0.40
N VAL A 42 -7.46 9.78 -0.47
CA VAL A 42 -6.67 10.05 -1.68
C VAL A 42 -6.10 8.73 -2.17
N ALA A 43 -6.69 8.20 -3.24
CA ALA A 43 -6.30 6.90 -3.78
C ALA A 43 -5.04 7.05 -4.63
N CYS A 44 -4.02 6.24 -4.33
CA CYS A 44 -2.74 6.24 -5.04
C CYS A 44 -2.32 4.87 -5.56
N GLY A 45 -3.09 3.81 -5.33
CA GLY A 45 -2.70 2.45 -5.69
C GLY A 45 -2.50 2.25 -7.20
N ILE A 46 -1.41 1.59 -7.56
CA ILE A 46 -1.12 1.14 -8.93
C ILE A 46 -1.08 -0.39 -8.89
N GLY A 47 -1.88 -1.03 -9.74
CA GLY A 47 -2.04 -2.49 -9.76
C GLY A 47 -0.75 -3.20 -10.15
N ALA A 48 -0.50 -4.34 -9.50
CA ALA A 48 0.62 -5.26 -9.76
C ALA A 48 2.02 -4.65 -9.66
N THR A 49 2.17 -3.49 -9.00
CA THR A 49 3.48 -2.88 -8.80
C THR A 49 4.24 -3.53 -7.65
N SER A 50 5.53 -3.74 -7.86
CA SER A 50 6.52 -4.04 -6.81
C SER A 50 6.88 -2.78 -6.02
N VAL A 51 7.31 -2.91 -4.76
CA VAL A 51 7.87 -1.80 -3.96
C VAL A 51 9.04 -1.10 -4.68
N ARG A 52 9.77 -1.81 -5.54
CA ARG A 52 10.88 -1.27 -6.34
C ARG A 52 10.44 -0.17 -7.30
N GLU A 53 9.20 -0.23 -7.80
CA GLU A 53 8.61 0.77 -8.69
C GLU A 53 8.23 2.06 -7.93
N TRP A 54 8.12 1.98 -6.60
CA TRP A 54 7.78 3.10 -5.72
C TRP A 54 8.99 3.85 -5.19
N LEU A 55 10.21 3.42 -5.53
CA LEU A 55 11.43 4.09 -5.10
C LEU A 55 11.61 5.45 -5.80
N PRO A 56 12.33 6.40 -5.19
CA PRO A 56 12.70 7.65 -5.86
C PRO A 56 13.44 7.41 -7.19
N LYS A 57 13.38 8.39 -8.08
CA LYS A 57 14.01 8.31 -9.41
C LYS A 57 15.50 7.99 -9.29
N GLY A 58 15.96 7.01 -10.07
CA GLY A 58 17.37 6.61 -10.14
C GLY A 58 17.83 5.69 -9.01
N GLU A 59 16.95 5.38 -8.03
CA GLU A 59 17.26 4.39 -7.00
C GLU A 59 17.43 3.01 -7.64
N ARG A 60 18.57 2.37 -7.35
CA ARG A 60 18.99 1.12 -7.99
C ARG A 60 18.59 -0.11 -7.19
N PHE A 61 18.32 -1.20 -7.89
CA PHE A 61 18.07 -2.52 -7.30
C PHE A 61 18.52 -3.65 -8.25
N PRO A 62 18.84 -4.85 -7.72
CA PRO A 62 19.55 -5.87 -8.49
C PRO A 62 18.67 -6.68 -9.47
N ASN A 63 17.37 -6.78 -9.21
CA ASN A 63 16.47 -7.73 -9.89
C ASN A 63 15.22 -7.05 -10.47
N PRO A 64 14.69 -7.52 -11.62
CA PRO A 64 13.50 -6.93 -12.24
C PRO A 64 12.27 -7.05 -11.32
N PRO A 65 11.43 -6.01 -11.25
CA PRO A 65 10.10 -6.09 -10.62
C PRO A 65 9.15 -7.02 -11.38
N THR A 66 7.97 -7.28 -10.81
CA THR A 66 6.90 -8.00 -11.50
C THR A 66 6.47 -7.30 -12.79
N LEU A 67 6.32 -5.97 -12.76
CA LEU A 67 6.06 -5.14 -13.94
C LEU A 67 7.20 -4.15 -14.16
N GLU A 68 7.63 -4.00 -15.42
CA GLU A 68 8.79 -3.18 -15.75
C GLU A 68 8.43 -1.74 -16.18
N GLY A 69 7.13 -1.39 -16.20
CA GLY A 69 6.64 -0.11 -16.73
C GLY A 69 7.13 1.13 -15.98
N ASN A 70 7.49 0.98 -14.71
CA ASN A 70 7.97 2.08 -13.87
C ASN A 70 9.47 2.04 -13.57
N VAL A 71 10.23 1.24 -14.31
CA VAL A 71 11.67 1.04 -14.08
C VAL A 71 12.45 1.11 -15.38
N ARG A 72 13.77 1.22 -15.26
CA ARG A 72 14.70 1.18 -16.39
C ARG A 72 15.78 0.14 -16.13
N ARG A 73 16.01 -0.72 -17.12
CA ARG A 73 17.17 -1.62 -17.12
C ARG A 73 18.43 -0.84 -17.48
N LEU A 74 19.50 -1.07 -16.73
CA LEU A 74 20.80 -0.45 -16.91
C LEU A 74 21.74 -1.33 -17.73
N SER A 75 22.79 -0.73 -18.29
CA SER A 75 23.78 -1.43 -19.11
C SER A 75 24.62 -2.44 -18.32
N ASP A 76 24.74 -2.25 -17.00
CA ASP A 76 25.43 -3.17 -16.08
C ASP A 76 24.53 -4.37 -15.66
N GLY A 77 23.33 -4.47 -16.23
CA GLY A 77 22.36 -5.52 -15.90
C GLY A 77 21.49 -5.21 -14.69
N GLY A 78 21.79 -4.15 -13.94
CA GLY A 78 20.97 -3.66 -12.83
C GLY A 78 19.72 -2.94 -13.31
N TRP A 79 18.91 -2.50 -12.36
CA TRP A 79 17.66 -1.78 -12.60
C TRP A 79 17.60 -0.54 -11.74
N GLU A 80 16.81 0.44 -12.18
CA GLU A 80 16.48 1.61 -11.38
C GLU A 80 15.02 2.01 -11.52
N SER A 81 14.47 2.67 -10.50
CA SER A 81 13.13 3.28 -10.58
C SER A 81 13.15 4.51 -11.49
N ASN A 82 12.10 4.66 -12.31
CA ASN A 82 11.90 5.88 -13.08
C ASN A 82 11.34 7.04 -12.22
N GLY A 83 10.92 6.74 -10.98
CA GLY A 83 10.43 7.66 -9.96
C GLY A 83 9.03 8.24 -10.18
N GLN A 84 8.30 7.82 -11.23
CA GLN A 84 6.98 8.36 -11.54
C GLN A 84 5.94 8.03 -10.46
N PRO A 85 5.81 6.77 -9.97
CA PRO A 85 4.88 6.47 -8.88
C PRO A 85 5.17 7.25 -7.60
N PHE A 86 6.45 7.33 -7.21
CA PHE A 86 6.89 8.08 -6.03
C PHE A 86 6.55 9.57 -6.14
N ALA A 87 6.90 10.20 -7.26
CA ALA A 87 6.64 11.62 -7.48
C ALA A 87 5.13 11.93 -7.50
N ALA A 88 4.33 11.08 -8.14
CA ALA A 88 2.87 11.23 -8.16
C ALA A 88 2.25 11.10 -6.75
N PHE A 89 2.73 10.14 -5.95
CA PHE A 89 2.32 9.96 -4.57
C PHE A 89 2.65 11.18 -3.71
N VAL A 90 3.90 11.65 -3.75
CA VAL A 90 4.34 12.86 -3.04
C VAL A 90 3.51 14.09 -3.45
N ALA A 91 3.29 14.27 -4.76
CA ALA A 91 2.52 15.41 -5.28
C ALA A 91 1.05 15.42 -4.80
N ARG A 92 0.47 14.26 -4.52
CA ARG A 92 -0.91 14.12 -4.02
C ARG A 92 -1.03 14.36 -2.52
N ILE A 93 -0.04 13.95 -1.72
CA ILE A 93 -0.10 14.11 -0.26
C ILE A 93 0.38 15.49 0.20
N LYS A 94 1.36 16.09 -0.50
CA LYS A 94 1.96 17.38 -0.14
C LYS A 94 0.96 18.53 0.08
N PRO A 95 -0.07 18.75 -0.78
CA PRO A 95 -1.02 19.85 -0.59
C PRO A 95 -1.99 19.65 0.57
N LEU A 96 -2.11 18.44 1.13
CA LEU A 96 -3.00 18.18 2.28
C LEU A 96 -2.47 18.80 3.58
N GLY A 97 -1.14 18.96 3.66
CA GLY A 97 -0.44 19.52 4.81
C GLY A 97 -0.57 18.67 6.09
N PRO A 98 0.24 18.96 7.12
CA PRO A 98 0.26 18.19 8.36
C PRO A 98 -1.03 18.33 9.20
N GLN A 99 -1.87 19.34 8.92
CA GLN A 99 -3.13 19.54 9.65
C GLN A 99 -4.31 18.76 9.04
N GLY A 100 -4.32 18.59 7.72
CA GLY A 100 -5.37 17.85 7.00
C GLY A 100 -5.02 16.38 6.76
N PHE A 101 -3.74 16.04 6.60
CA PHE A 101 -3.28 14.68 6.46
C PHE A 101 -3.36 13.91 7.80
N ARG A 102 -3.71 12.62 7.74
CA ARG A 102 -3.72 11.72 8.90
C ARG A 102 -2.74 10.58 8.75
N ALA A 103 -2.92 9.71 7.77
CA ALA A 103 -2.02 8.58 7.57
C ALA A 103 -1.99 8.07 6.13
N VAL A 104 -0.90 7.41 5.77
CA VAL A 104 -0.83 6.52 4.60
C VAL A 104 -1.30 5.13 5.03
N LEU A 105 -2.21 4.53 4.26
CA LEU A 105 -2.60 3.13 4.43
C LEU A 105 -1.92 2.32 3.33
N TRP A 106 -0.78 1.69 3.65
CA TRP A 106 0.02 0.92 2.70
C TRP A 106 -0.40 -0.55 2.68
N HIS A 107 -0.89 -1.00 1.53
CA HIS A 107 -1.26 -2.39 1.25
C HIS A 107 -0.65 -2.80 -0.09
N GLN A 108 0.55 -3.39 -0.02
CA GLN A 108 1.32 -3.88 -1.15
C GLN A 108 2.32 -4.92 -0.62
N GLY A 109 2.60 -5.93 -1.43
CA GLY A 109 3.70 -6.88 -1.25
C GLY A 109 3.53 -8.16 -2.06
N GLU A 110 2.33 -8.40 -2.60
CA GLU A 110 2.00 -9.54 -3.46
C GLU A 110 2.96 -9.61 -4.65
N SER A 111 3.19 -8.49 -5.35
CA SER A 111 4.11 -8.42 -6.50
C SER A 111 5.61 -8.49 -6.14
N ASP A 112 5.94 -8.71 -4.87
CA ASP A 112 7.29 -8.98 -4.40
C ASP A 112 7.43 -10.38 -3.76
N ALA A 113 6.31 -11.01 -3.40
CA ALA A 113 6.24 -12.35 -2.84
C ALA A 113 6.14 -13.40 -3.97
N ASN A 114 6.77 -14.57 -3.77
CA ASN A 114 6.47 -15.84 -4.44
C ASN A 114 6.13 -15.78 -5.94
N GLN A 115 6.80 -14.94 -6.72
CA GLN A 115 6.54 -14.80 -8.15
C GLN A 115 6.92 -16.08 -8.89
N ALA A 116 6.14 -16.42 -9.91
CA ALA A 116 6.37 -17.61 -10.73
C ALA A 116 7.76 -17.61 -11.40
N ASP A 117 8.26 -16.42 -11.76
CA ASP A 117 9.66 -16.18 -12.06
C ASP A 117 10.39 -15.81 -10.76
N PRO A 118 11.23 -16.70 -10.19
CA PRO A 118 11.88 -16.44 -8.91
C PRO A 118 12.83 -15.24 -8.96
N THR A 119 13.29 -14.83 -10.15
CA THR A 119 14.13 -13.63 -10.30
C THR A 119 13.36 -12.34 -10.04
N ARG A 120 12.02 -12.39 -10.05
CA ARG A 120 11.12 -11.26 -9.73
C ARG A 120 10.67 -11.25 -8.26
N THR A 121 10.82 -12.34 -7.53
CA THR A 121 10.61 -12.39 -6.08
C THR A 121 11.68 -11.57 -5.37
N LEU A 122 11.28 -10.69 -4.46
CA LEU A 122 12.18 -9.83 -3.71
C LEU A 122 12.52 -10.48 -2.37
N ALA A 123 13.81 -10.50 -2.01
CA ALA A 123 14.23 -10.93 -0.68
C ALA A 123 13.72 -9.94 0.39
N GLY A 124 13.30 -10.45 1.53
CA GLY A 124 12.73 -9.68 2.65
C GLY A 124 13.60 -8.50 3.09
N PRO A 125 14.92 -8.65 3.28
CA PRO A 125 15.79 -7.52 3.60
C PRO A 125 15.78 -6.39 2.56
N LEU A 126 15.70 -6.74 1.27
CA LEU A 126 15.61 -5.76 0.19
C LEU A 126 14.23 -5.10 0.14
N TYR A 127 13.15 -5.87 0.38
CA TYR A 127 11.80 -5.31 0.52
C TYR A 127 11.74 -4.32 1.69
N ARG A 128 12.25 -4.71 2.87
CA ARG A 128 12.33 -3.87 4.06
C ARG A 128 13.06 -2.56 3.77
N ALA A 129 14.27 -2.65 3.22
CA ALA A 129 15.07 -1.48 2.87
C ALA A 129 14.39 -0.57 1.85
N SER A 130 13.71 -1.16 0.86
CA SER A 130 12.99 -0.42 -0.17
C SER A 130 11.79 0.32 0.42
N LEU A 131 10.93 -0.35 1.19
CA LEU A 131 9.75 0.28 1.79
C LEU A 131 10.16 1.35 2.84
N GLU A 132 11.15 1.07 3.67
CA GLU A 132 11.69 2.07 4.61
C GLU A 132 12.21 3.31 3.87
N LYS A 133 12.89 3.11 2.72
CA LYS A 133 13.32 4.22 1.86
C LYS A 133 12.13 4.99 1.33
N VAL A 134 11.10 4.35 0.75
CA VAL A 134 9.88 5.04 0.29
C VAL A 134 9.26 5.91 1.41
N ILE A 135 9.14 5.36 2.62
CA ILE A 135 8.59 6.07 3.78
C ILE A 135 9.44 7.30 4.12
N ARG A 136 10.75 7.11 4.35
CA ARG A 136 11.66 8.20 4.78
C ARG A 136 11.80 9.28 3.72
N GLU A 137 11.92 8.90 2.46
CA GLU A 137 12.05 9.82 1.34
C GLU A 137 10.75 10.63 1.18
N SER A 138 9.58 9.99 1.28
CA SER A 138 8.31 10.71 1.19
C SER A 138 8.15 11.76 2.30
N ARG A 139 8.53 11.43 3.54
CA ARG A 139 8.55 12.36 4.68
C ARG A 139 9.48 13.54 4.44
N ARG A 140 10.67 13.29 3.89
CA ARG A 140 11.61 14.36 3.51
C ARG A 140 11.00 15.27 2.45
N GLU A 141 10.44 14.72 1.37
CA GLU A 141 9.91 15.51 0.25
C GLU A 141 8.68 16.35 0.61
N ILE A 142 7.85 15.87 1.53
CA ILE A 142 6.67 16.61 2.00
C ILE A 142 7.00 17.60 3.11
N GLY A 143 8.06 17.35 3.87
CA GLY A 143 8.56 18.25 4.91
C GLY A 143 7.91 18.05 6.29
N TRP A 144 7.24 16.92 6.52
CA TRP A 144 6.72 16.54 7.83
C TRP A 144 6.74 15.02 8.02
N ASP A 145 6.68 14.59 9.27
CA ASP A 145 6.67 13.17 9.63
C ASP A 145 5.26 12.58 9.44
N ALA A 146 4.91 12.26 8.20
CA ALA A 146 3.63 11.61 7.89
C ALA A 146 3.54 10.23 8.57
N PRO A 147 2.44 9.92 9.29
CA PRO A 147 2.17 8.57 9.77
C PRO A 147 1.90 7.60 8.62
N TRP A 148 2.40 6.37 8.76
CA TRP A 148 2.17 5.26 7.83
C TRP A 148 1.65 4.07 8.61
N PHE A 149 0.65 3.38 8.07
CA PHE A 149 0.28 2.04 8.48
C PHE A 149 0.65 1.06 7.38
N VAL A 150 1.27 -0.06 7.74
CA VAL A 150 1.71 -1.10 6.79
C VAL A 150 0.95 -2.40 7.08
N ALA A 151 0.14 -2.84 6.13
CA ALA A 151 -0.53 -4.13 6.20
C ALA A 151 0.45 -5.30 5.97
N GLN A 152 0.10 -6.47 6.51
CA GLN A 152 0.74 -7.72 6.07
C GLN A 152 0.02 -8.22 4.82
N ALA A 153 0.70 -8.11 3.68
CA ALA A 153 0.14 -8.34 2.35
C ALA A 153 1.16 -9.05 1.47
N SER A 154 0.94 -10.33 1.21
CA SER A 154 1.81 -11.21 0.43
C SER A 154 1.08 -12.39 -0.23
N TYR A 155 -0.24 -12.48 -0.06
CA TYR A 155 -1.08 -13.55 -0.59
C TYR A 155 -1.12 -13.59 -2.13
N HIS A 156 -1.12 -14.79 -2.70
CA HIS A 156 -1.45 -15.01 -4.12
C HIS A 156 -2.73 -15.81 -4.31
N VAL A 157 -2.75 -17.06 -3.85
CA VAL A 157 -3.83 -18.02 -4.14
C VAL A 157 -3.86 -19.10 -3.07
N PRO A 158 -4.91 -19.94 -2.98
CA PRO A 158 -4.90 -21.10 -2.09
C PRO A 158 -3.69 -22.00 -2.38
N GLY A 159 -2.94 -22.34 -1.33
CA GLY A 159 -1.66 -23.07 -1.42
C GLY A 159 -0.42 -22.17 -1.52
N ASP A 160 -0.58 -20.89 -1.85
CA ASP A 160 0.44 -19.84 -1.80
C ASP A 160 -0.13 -18.59 -1.10
N GLU A 161 -0.44 -18.77 0.17
CA GLU A 161 -1.29 -17.83 0.92
C GLU A 161 -0.48 -16.80 1.72
N ALA A 162 0.85 -16.94 1.78
CA ALA A 162 1.73 -16.05 2.52
C ALA A 162 3.20 -16.24 2.10
N SER A 163 3.96 -15.15 2.08
CA SER A 163 5.42 -15.18 2.08
C SER A 163 5.96 -14.80 3.46
N PRO A 164 6.56 -15.74 4.21
CA PRO A 164 7.15 -15.44 5.51
C PRO A 164 8.19 -14.32 5.46
N ASP A 165 8.97 -14.26 4.39
CA ASP A 165 10.05 -13.29 4.21
C ASP A 165 9.52 -11.86 4.00
N ILE A 166 8.50 -11.69 3.15
CA ILE A 166 7.86 -10.39 2.93
C ILE A 166 7.05 -9.95 4.17
N ARG A 167 6.36 -10.87 4.83
CA ARG A 167 5.61 -10.58 6.06
C ARG A 167 6.53 -10.16 7.20
N GLU A 168 7.66 -10.84 7.38
CA GLU A 168 8.63 -10.44 8.40
C GLU A 168 9.26 -9.07 8.06
N ALA A 169 9.52 -8.79 6.78
CA ALA A 169 9.97 -7.47 6.36
C ALA A 169 8.95 -6.37 6.70
N GLN A 170 7.66 -6.58 6.40
CA GLN A 170 6.57 -5.66 6.75
C GLN A 170 6.43 -5.50 8.28
N ALA A 171 6.46 -6.60 9.04
CA ALA A 171 6.37 -6.59 10.49
C ALA A 171 7.57 -5.87 11.14
N SER A 172 8.78 -6.06 10.61
CA SER A 172 10.00 -5.43 11.13
C SER A 172 9.98 -3.91 11.02
N ILE A 173 9.47 -3.36 9.92
CA ILE A 173 9.29 -1.90 9.76
C ILE A 173 8.39 -1.34 10.86
N CYS A 174 7.34 -2.07 11.21
CA CYS A 174 6.42 -1.66 12.26
C CYS A 174 7.05 -1.77 13.65
N ARG A 175 7.69 -2.91 13.92
CA ARG A 175 8.34 -3.21 15.19
C ARG A 175 9.51 -2.25 15.51
N ASP A 176 10.23 -1.81 14.48
CA ASP A 176 11.34 -0.86 14.61
C ASP A 176 10.85 0.61 14.66
N GLY A 177 9.54 0.85 14.65
CA GLY A 177 8.94 2.18 14.82
C GLY A 177 9.01 3.06 13.57
N VAL A 178 9.32 2.51 12.39
CA VAL A 178 9.32 3.27 11.13
C VAL A 178 7.88 3.57 10.68
N ALA A 179 6.97 2.61 10.89
CA ALA A 179 5.54 2.71 10.60
C ALA A 179 4.71 2.06 11.71
N LEU A 180 3.39 2.20 11.63
CA LEU A 180 2.40 1.55 12.48
C LEU A 180 1.89 0.26 11.81
N ALA A 181 1.44 -0.69 12.61
CA ALA A 181 0.94 -1.96 12.11
C ALA A 181 -0.47 -1.82 11.50
N GLY A 182 -0.60 -2.13 10.22
CA GLY A 182 -1.87 -2.29 9.51
C GLY A 182 -2.49 -3.70 9.70
N PRO A 183 -3.60 -4.00 9.01
CA PRO A 183 -4.27 -5.28 9.11
C PRO A 183 -3.45 -6.41 8.47
N ASP A 184 -3.74 -7.65 8.88
CA ASP A 184 -3.28 -8.84 8.17
C ASP A 184 -4.28 -9.20 7.08
N SER A 185 -3.91 -8.90 5.83
CA SER A 185 -4.76 -9.10 4.68
C SER A 185 -4.63 -10.51 4.10
N ASP A 186 -3.51 -11.20 4.32
CA ASP A 186 -3.32 -12.60 3.92
C ASP A 186 -4.27 -13.55 4.67
N ALA A 187 -4.72 -13.14 5.86
CA ALA A 187 -5.73 -13.86 6.63
C ALA A 187 -7.14 -13.84 5.98
N LEU A 188 -7.38 -12.97 5.00
CA LEU A 188 -8.63 -12.92 4.24
C LEU A 188 -8.58 -13.97 3.12
N LYS A 189 -9.29 -15.09 3.30
CA LYS A 189 -9.25 -16.27 2.42
C LYS A 189 -10.66 -16.73 2.05
N GLY A 190 -10.75 -17.77 1.21
CA GLY A 190 -12.03 -18.37 0.84
C GLY A 190 -12.94 -17.35 0.15
N ASP A 191 -14.22 -17.26 0.54
CA ASP A 191 -15.20 -16.37 -0.11
C ASP A 191 -14.89 -14.86 0.02
N LEU A 192 -13.87 -14.49 0.80
CA LEU A 192 -13.31 -13.14 0.87
C LEU A 192 -12.37 -12.83 -0.31
N ARG A 193 -11.99 -13.82 -1.11
CA ARG A 193 -11.23 -13.66 -2.36
C ARG A 193 -12.13 -13.88 -3.57
N GLU A 194 -11.78 -13.26 -4.70
CA GLU A 194 -12.48 -13.42 -5.96
C GLU A 194 -12.38 -14.87 -6.51
N ALA A 195 -13.04 -15.13 -7.65
CA ALA A 195 -13.01 -16.41 -8.34
C ALA A 195 -13.38 -17.62 -7.44
N GLY A 196 -14.37 -17.44 -6.57
CA GLY A 196 -14.80 -18.48 -5.63
C GLY A 196 -13.72 -18.83 -4.59
N GLY A 197 -12.91 -17.85 -4.21
CA GLY A 197 -11.83 -18.02 -3.24
C GLY A 197 -10.48 -18.45 -3.82
N LYS A 198 -10.33 -18.39 -5.14
CA LYS A 198 -9.10 -18.77 -5.85
C LYS A 198 -8.32 -17.59 -6.42
N GLY A 199 -8.89 -16.39 -6.38
CA GLY A 199 -8.26 -15.18 -6.89
C GLY A 199 -7.32 -14.53 -5.88
N VAL A 200 -6.36 -13.76 -6.39
CA VAL A 200 -5.48 -12.91 -5.56
C VAL A 200 -6.22 -11.71 -4.99
N HIS A 201 -7.22 -11.18 -5.70
CA HIS A 201 -7.96 -10.00 -5.29
C HIS A 201 -9.12 -10.33 -4.34
N PHE A 202 -9.57 -9.33 -3.59
CA PHE A 202 -10.71 -9.47 -2.67
C PHE A 202 -12.04 -9.47 -3.41
N SER A 203 -12.96 -10.33 -2.97
CA SER A 203 -14.36 -10.24 -3.37
C SER A 203 -15.01 -8.99 -2.76
N ALA A 204 -16.24 -8.64 -3.18
CA ALA A 204 -17.00 -7.56 -2.53
C ALA A 204 -17.17 -7.79 -1.01
N LYS A 205 -17.30 -9.04 -0.57
CA LYS A 205 -17.31 -9.40 0.86
C LYS A 205 -15.94 -9.17 1.51
N GLY A 206 -14.87 -9.57 0.82
CA GLY A 206 -13.49 -9.33 1.26
C GLY A 206 -13.13 -7.86 1.39
N LEU A 207 -13.58 -6.99 0.47
CA LEU A 207 -13.35 -5.55 0.55
C LEU A 207 -14.00 -4.92 1.78
N ARG A 208 -15.22 -5.35 2.15
CA ARG A 208 -15.88 -4.91 3.38
C ARG A 208 -15.16 -5.39 4.64
N GLU A 209 -14.76 -6.65 4.67
CA GLU A 209 -13.97 -7.20 5.78
C GLU A 209 -12.61 -6.49 5.90
N HIS A 210 -11.96 -6.19 4.77
CA HIS A 210 -10.71 -5.44 4.74
C HIS A 210 -10.89 -4.02 5.28
N ALA A 211 -12.01 -3.35 4.97
CA ALA A 211 -12.37 -2.07 5.57
C ALA A 211 -12.52 -2.18 7.09
N THR A 212 -13.24 -3.21 7.58
CA THR A 212 -13.38 -3.45 9.03
C THR A 212 -12.03 -3.61 9.71
N ARG A 213 -11.13 -4.42 9.16
CA ARG A 213 -9.79 -4.62 9.73
C ARG A 213 -8.91 -3.39 9.68
N TRP A 214 -9.05 -2.55 8.65
CA TRP A 214 -8.41 -1.24 8.65
C TRP A 214 -8.94 -0.36 9.77
N ALA A 215 -10.27 -0.28 9.94
CA ALA A 215 -10.91 0.49 10.99
C ALA A 215 -10.41 0.08 12.39
N GLU A 216 -10.29 -1.23 12.66
CA GLU A 216 -9.74 -1.78 13.91
C GLU A 216 -8.32 -1.27 14.22
N LYS A 217 -7.50 -1.07 13.19
CA LYS A 217 -6.12 -0.57 13.36
C LYS A 217 -6.06 0.94 13.55
N ILE A 218 -6.86 1.69 12.80
CA ILE A 218 -6.69 3.15 12.73
C ILE A 218 -7.62 3.91 13.67
N LEU A 219 -8.80 3.40 14.02
CA LEU A 219 -9.74 4.11 14.89
C LEU A 219 -9.18 4.41 16.28
N PRO A 220 -8.55 3.45 16.99
CA PRO A 220 -7.96 3.74 18.29
C PRO A 220 -6.91 4.85 18.19
N TRP A 221 -6.02 4.76 17.20
CA TRP A 221 -4.97 5.76 16.97
C TRP A 221 -5.54 7.15 16.63
N LEU A 222 -6.61 7.22 15.83
CA LEU A 222 -7.28 8.48 15.51
C LEU A 222 -7.96 9.11 16.75
N ARG A 223 -8.54 8.29 17.63
CA ARG A 223 -9.16 8.75 18.89
C ARG A 223 -8.12 9.27 19.90
N ASP A 224 -6.92 8.71 19.88
CA ASP A 224 -5.81 9.11 20.75
C ASP A 224 -5.04 10.36 20.23
N GLY A 225 -5.59 11.06 19.23
CA GLY A 225 -5.07 12.34 18.75
C GLY A 225 -4.38 12.28 17.38
N GLY A 226 -4.22 11.08 16.80
CA GLY A 226 -3.88 10.85 15.40
C GLY A 226 -2.63 11.58 14.91
N ARG A 227 -1.59 11.65 15.74
CA ARG A 227 -0.33 12.33 15.49
C ARG A 227 0.85 11.51 15.98
#